data_AF-A0AAE1LW90-F1
#
_entry.id   AF-A0AAE1LW90-F1
#
_cell.length_a   1.000
_cell.length_b   1.000
_cell.length_c   1.000
_cell.angle_alpha   90.00
_cell.angle_beta   90.00
_cell.angle_gamma   90.00
#
_symmetry.space_group_name_H-M   'P 1'
#
loop_
_entity.id
_entity.type
_entity.pdbx_description
1 polymer ?
#
loop_
_entity_poly.entity_id
_entity_poly.type
_entity_poly.pdbx_seq_one_letter_code
_entity_poly.pdbx_strand_id
1 'polypeptide(L)'
;MSSAADDVISLFRIHTTALANQDWVTIKARLHPNLTRNHVAITAEQYVSQANEGFKAIPDLTVVLDQAFADKSNNVVFGRLIVRGTLKQEFMGIKPSGKPFEFSELTIHEYKDGKTFRILTATEKEAIKNQVESLPRTPFDTGYGYDLPEQTAGLKERFTSFIEGITKGNVKESVLEYCAPDVVFNGIQKITREEIIQQNLTIQDALTDLKVDFDGLVVDEDHQRVGSAYYVTGRVIKPFKSYLPGQIVQQYTYAMHFINEDGQLGVITSVVESEKAIEEGNEAAH
;
A
#
# COMPACT_ATOMS: atom_id res chain seq x y z
N MET A 1 -9.63 -34.97 -1.01
CA MET A 1 -10.70 -34.02 -0.68
C MET A 1 -10.07 -32.94 0.17
N SER A 2 -9.82 -31.75 -0.41
CA SER A 2 -9.18 -30.63 0.29
C SER A 2 -10.21 -29.99 1.22
N SER A 3 -9.98 -30.03 2.54
CA SER A 3 -10.78 -29.24 3.47
C SER A 3 -10.51 -27.77 3.17
N ALA A 4 -11.56 -27.02 2.83
CA ALA A 4 -11.50 -25.58 2.61
C ALA A 4 -11.06 -24.87 3.89
N ALA A 5 -9.74 -24.68 4.04
CA ALA A 5 -9.23 -23.53 4.77
C ALA A 5 -9.66 -22.31 3.95
N ASP A 6 -10.32 -21.34 4.59
CA ASP A 6 -10.64 -20.07 3.94
C ASP A 6 -9.35 -19.52 3.32
N ASP A 7 -9.35 -19.37 1.99
CA ASP A 7 -8.32 -18.63 1.26
C ASP A 7 -8.11 -17.28 1.96
N VAL A 8 -6.87 -16.81 2.08
CA VAL A 8 -6.52 -15.54 2.74
C VAL A 8 -7.37 -14.36 2.24
N ILE A 9 -7.79 -14.36 0.97
CA ILE A 9 -8.71 -13.33 0.45
C ILE A 9 -10.09 -13.38 1.11
N SER A 10 -10.59 -14.59 1.41
CA SER A 10 -11.86 -14.81 2.11
C SER A 10 -11.74 -14.38 3.57
N LEU A 11 -10.62 -14.70 4.22
CA LEU A 11 -10.33 -14.22 5.58
C LEU A 11 -10.32 -12.68 5.64
N PHE A 12 -9.73 -12.02 4.65
CA PHE A 12 -9.73 -10.56 4.55
C PHE A 12 -11.12 -9.98 4.33
N ARG A 13 -11.92 -10.54 3.41
CA ARG A 13 -13.31 -10.11 3.18
C ARG A 13 -14.19 -10.29 4.40
N ILE A 14 -14.00 -11.37 5.17
CA ILE A 14 -14.68 -11.58 6.45
C ILE A 14 -14.27 -10.49 7.44
N HIS A 15 -12.96 -10.18 7.54
CA HIS A 15 -12.46 -9.14 8.42
C HIS A 15 -13.07 -7.77 8.10
N THR A 16 -13.08 -7.35 6.83
CA THR A 16 -13.61 -6.05 6.42
C THR A 16 -15.14 -5.96 6.59
N THR A 17 -15.86 -7.05 6.31
CA THR A 17 -17.31 -7.13 6.57
C THR A 17 -17.60 -7.03 8.07
N ALA A 18 -16.82 -7.72 8.91
CA ALA A 18 -16.95 -7.65 10.36
C ALA A 18 -16.63 -6.25 10.89
N LEU A 19 -15.61 -5.58 10.35
CA LEU A 19 -15.28 -4.20 10.68
C LEU A 19 -16.42 -3.24 10.34
N ALA A 20 -16.97 -3.33 9.13
CA ALA A 20 -18.09 -2.49 8.68
C ALA A 20 -19.35 -2.68 9.55
N ASN A 21 -19.59 -3.91 10.01
CA ASN A 21 -20.73 -4.26 10.88
C ASN A 21 -20.42 -4.13 12.38
N GLN A 22 -19.22 -3.68 12.76
CA GLN A 22 -18.77 -3.59 14.15
C GLN A 22 -18.84 -4.93 14.91
N ASP A 23 -18.66 -6.05 14.20
CA ASP A 23 -18.62 -7.40 14.76
C ASP A 23 -17.25 -7.69 15.40
N TRP A 24 -17.07 -7.15 16.59
CA TRP A 24 -15.85 -7.25 17.38
C TRP A 24 -15.53 -8.67 17.83
N VAL A 25 -16.54 -9.55 17.94
CA VAL A 25 -16.33 -10.96 18.30
C VAL A 25 -15.61 -11.68 17.16
N THR A 26 -16.12 -11.50 15.93
CA THR A 26 -15.54 -12.06 14.71
C THR A 26 -14.14 -11.53 14.45
N ILE A 27 -13.90 -10.22 14.65
CA ILE A 27 -12.57 -9.63 14.52
C ILE A 27 -11.59 -10.25 15.52
N LYS A 28 -11.88 -10.21 16.84
CA LYS A 28 -10.94 -10.71 17.87
C LYS A 28 -10.56 -12.18 17.66
N ALA A 29 -11.51 -13.02 17.27
CA ALA A 29 -11.26 -14.45 17.05
C ALA A 29 -10.22 -14.71 15.93
N ARG A 30 -10.07 -13.76 14.99
CA ARG A 30 -9.23 -13.88 13.79
C ARG A 30 -7.90 -13.12 13.87
N LEU A 31 -7.62 -12.44 14.98
CA LEU A 31 -6.32 -11.80 15.19
C LEU A 31 -5.33 -12.77 15.83
N HIS A 32 -4.12 -12.80 15.30
CA HIS A 32 -3.04 -13.62 15.85
C HIS A 32 -2.59 -13.06 17.20
N PRO A 33 -2.20 -13.90 18.20
CA PRO A 33 -1.75 -13.41 19.51
C PRO A 33 -0.55 -12.45 19.46
N ASN A 34 0.33 -12.63 18.46
CA ASN A 34 1.49 -11.78 18.20
C ASN A 34 1.22 -10.77 17.06
N LEU A 35 0.00 -10.24 16.99
CA LEU A 35 -0.38 -9.26 15.97
C LEU A 35 0.52 -8.03 16.04
N THR A 36 0.94 -7.55 14.87
CA THR A 36 1.54 -6.22 14.71
C THR A 36 0.67 -5.37 13.79
N ARG A 37 0.54 -4.09 14.11
CA ARG A 37 -0.06 -3.09 13.23
C ARG A 37 0.93 -1.95 13.06
N ASN A 38 1.33 -1.68 11.81
CA ASN A 38 2.40 -0.72 11.50
C ASN A 38 3.62 -1.00 12.40
N HIS A 39 4.02 -2.27 12.41
CA HIS A 39 5.09 -2.89 13.21
C HIS A 39 5.05 -2.71 14.73
N VAL A 40 4.02 -2.05 15.27
CA VAL A 40 3.78 -1.99 16.71
C VAL A 40 3.00 -3.23 17.13
N ALA A 41 3.55 -3.97 18.10
CA ALA A 41 2.85 -5.09 18.71
C ALA A 41 1.56 -4.60 19.39
N ILE A 42 0.45 -5.26 19.11
CA ILE A 42 -0.87 -4.85 19.58
C ILE A 42 -1.72 -6.08 19.89
N THR A 43 -2.44 -6.07 21.02
CA THR A 43 -3.36 -7.15 21.34
C THR A 43 -4.66 -7.04 20.54
N ALA A 44 -5.42 -8.13 20.47
CA ALA A 44 -6.74 -8.11 19.82
C ALA A 44 -7.69 -7.10 20.48
N GLU A 45 -7.61 -6.94 21.80
CA GLU A 45 -8.39 -5.97 22.58
C GLU A 45 -8.01 -4.54 22.22
N GLN A 46 -6.71 -4.25 22.13
CA GLN A 46 -6.23 -2.93 21.75
C GLN A 46 -6.63 -2.57 20.32
N TYR A 47 -6.52 -3.53 19.38
CA TYR A 47 -6.97 -3.33 18.00
C TYR A 47 -8.47 -2.98 17.92
N VAL A 48 -9.31 -3.76 18.61
CA VAL A 48 -10.76 -3.49 18.67
C VAL A 48 -11.06 -2.19 19.38
N SER A 49 -10.35 -1.84 20.46
CA SER A 49 -10.55 -0.57 21.16
C SER A 49 -10.30 0.61 20.23
N GLN A 50 -9.19 0.59 19.49
CA GLN A 50 -8.86 1.64 18.51
C GLN A 50 -9.91 1.75 17.41
N ALA A 51 -10.38 0.63 16.85
CA ALA A 51 -11.43 0.64 15.83
C ALA A 51 -12.74 1.22 16.40
N ASN A 52 -13.15 0.76 17.60
CA ASN A 52 -14.37 1.20 18.27
C ASN A 52 -14.33 2.70 18.65
N GLU A 53 -13.17 3.24 19.01
CA GLU A 53 -12.99 4.68 19.21
C GLU A 53 -13.27 5.48 17.93
N GLY A 54 -12.85 4.98 16.77
CA GLY A 54 -13.18 5.58 15.47
C GLY A 54 -14.69 5.64 15.21
N PHE A 55 -15.40 4.52 15.42
CA PHE A 55 -16.87 4.47 15.27
C PHE A 55 -17.61 5.34 16.30
N LYS A 56 -17.06 5.56 17.49
CA LYS A 56 -17.63 6.50 18.47
C LYS A 56 -17.45 7.95 18.04
N ALA A 57 -16.27 8.30 17.52
CA ALA A 57 -15.99 9.65 17.08
C ALA A 57 -16.71 10.02 15.77
N ILE A 58 -17.03 9.01 14.95
CA ILE A 58 -17.69 9.15 13.65
C ILE A 58 -18.92 8.20 13.65
N PRO A 59 -20.06 8.62 14.21
CA PRO A 59 -21.23 7.73 14.38
C PRO A 59 -21.85 7.23 13.07
N ASP A 60 -21.63 7.94 11.96
CA ASP A 60 -22.04 7.59 10.60
C ASP A 60 -20.90 6.97 9.78
N LEU A 61 -19.85 6.46 10.43
CA LEU A 61 -18.70 5.84 9.78
C LEU A 61 -19.13 4.64 8.93
N THR A 62 -18.75 4.68 7.66
CA THR A 62 -18.85 3.55 6.74
C THR A 62 -17.45 3.17 6.27
N VAL A 63 -17.19 1.87 6.22
CA VAL A 63 -15.96 1.30 5.68
C VAL A 63 -16.37 0.35 4.56
N VAL A 64 -15.97 0.68 3.34
CA VAL A 64 -16.28 -0.12 2.15
C VAL A 64 -15.00 -0.75 1.64
N LEU A 65 -15.01 -2.07 1.46
CA LEU A 65 -13.95 -2.74 0.73
C LEU A 65 -14.14 -2.50 -0.76
N ASP A 66 -13.25 -1.73 -1.35
CA ASP A 66 -13.34 -1.34 -2.75
C ASP A 66 -12.54 -2.29 -3.65
N GLN A 67 -11.30 -2.61 -3.29
CA GLN A 67 -10.46 -3.58 -4.00
C GLN A 67 -9.75 -4.52 -3.01
N ALA A 68 -9.56 -5.79 -3.41
CA ALA A 68 -8.72 -6.73 -2.66
C ALA A 68 -8.08 -7.76 -3.58
N PHE A 69 -6.80 -8.05 -3.37
CA PHE A 69 -6.05 -9.09 -4.04
C PHE A 69 -5.18 -9.88 -3.06
N ALA A 70 -4.95 -11.17 -3.34
CA ALA A 70 -4.15 -12.05 -2.50
C ALA A 70 -2.91 -12.59 -3.22
N ASP A 71 -1.73 -12.39 -2.64
CA ASP A 71 -0.59 -13.25 -2.87
C ASP A 71 -0.72 -14.50 -2.00
N LYS A 72 -1.29 -15.54 -2.60
CA LYS A 72 -1.54 -16.83 -1.94
C LYS A 72 -0.25 -17.56 -1.58
N SER A 73 0.85 -17.31 -2.28
CA SER A 73 2.13 -17.99 -2.02
C SER A 73 2.74 -17.50 -0.71
N ASN A 74 2.54 -16.23 -0.40
CA ASN A 74 3.08 -15.58 0.81
C ASN A 74 2.02 -15.36 1.90
N ASN A 75 0.78 -15.80 1.71
CA ASN A 75 -0.35 -15.57 2.62
C ASN A 75 -0.58 -14.06 2.91
N VAL A 76 -0.45 -13.21 1.89
CA VAL A 76 -0.63 -11.76 2.01
C VAL A 76 -1.84 -11.32 1.21
N VAL A 77 -2.61 -10.38 1.75
CA VAL A 77 -3.71 -9.70 1.06
C VAL A 77 -3.47 -8.20 1.05
N PHE A 78 -3.63 -7.61 -0.11
CA PHE A 78 -3.66 -6.16 -0.31
C PHE A 78 -5.11 -5.74 -0.44
N GLY A 79 -5.47 -4.60 0.15
CA GLY A 79 -6.81 -4.06 0.07
C GLY A 79 -6.81 -2.54 -0.03
N ARG A 80 -7.81 -2.01 -0.73
CA ARG A 80 -8.20 -0.59 -0.69
C ARG A 80 -9.53 -0.48 0.04
N LEU A 81 -9.52 0.24 1.15
CA LEU A 81 -10.72 0.59 1.90
C LEU A 81 -11.10 2.04 1.57
N ILE A 82 -12.37 2.29 1.34
CA ILE A 82 -12.92 3.65 1.26
C ILE A 82 -13.68 3.92 2.55
N VAL A 83 -13.23 4.95 3.26
CA VAL A 83 -13.76 5.33 4.57
C VAL A 83 -14.50 6.64 4.42
N ARG A 84 -15.76 6.67 4.88
CA ARG A 84 -16.61 7.86 4.85
C ARG A 84 -17.29 8.10 6.18
N GLY A 85 -17.51 9.35 6.52
CA GLY A 85 -18.35 9.71 7.67
C GLY A 85 -18.21 11.17 8.03
N THR A 86 -18.82 11.57 9.15
CA THR A 86 -18.79 12.93 9.66
C THR A 86 -18.18 12.92 11.05
N LEU A 87 -17.01 13.53 11.19
CA LEU A 87 -16.34 13.61 12.49
C LEU A 87 -17.18 14.46 13.47
N LYS A 88 -17.64 13.85 14.57
CA LYS A 88 -18.47 14.51 15.61
C LYS A 88 -17.71 14.82 16.90
N GLN A 89 -16.59 14.14 17.12
CA GLN A 89 -15.73 14.32 18.28
C GLN A 89 -14.28 14.41 17.81
N GLU A 90 -13.41 14.98 18.64
CA GLU A 90 -11.99 14.96 18.33
C GLU A 90 -11.49 13.51 18.27
N PHE A 91 -10.82 13.13 17.18
CA PHE A 91 -10.30 11.78 16.99
C PHE A 91 -8.90 11.84 16.45
N MET A 92 -7.95 11.17 17.11
CA MET A 92 -6.53 11.24 16.76
C MET A 92 -6.06 12.70 16.60
N GLY A 93 -6.52 13.56 17.52
CA GLY A 93 -6.40 15.03 17.59
C GLY A 93 -6.85 15.84 16.36
N ILE A 94 -7.63 15.22 15.50
CA ILE A 94 -8.39 15.87 14.45
C ILE A 94 -9.65 16.48 15.05
N LYS A 95 -9.83 17.80 14.95
CA LYS A 95 -11.03 18.47 15.45
C LYS A 95 -12.22 18.28 14.49
N PRO A 96 -13.45 18.12 15.01
CA PRO A 96 -14.63 17.95 14.18
C PRO A 96 -14.96 19.24 13.41
N SER A 97 -14.95 19.17 12.09
CA SER A 97 -15.39 20.27 11.22
C SER A 97 -16.91 20.30 10.97
N GLY A 98 -17.60 19.21 11.35
CA GLY A 98 -19.02 19.00 11.08
C GLY A 98 -19.37 18.66 9.63
N LYS A 99 -18.37 18.63 8.72
CA LYS A 99 -18.53 18.25 7.31
C LYS A 99 -18.27 16.75 7.11
N PRO A 100 -18.95 16.10 6.16
CA PRO A 100 -18.61 14.73 5.79
C PRO A 100 -17.21 14.70 5.18
N PHE A 101 -16.51 13.59 5.40
CA PHE A 101 -15.24 13.29 4.76
C PHE A 101 -15.24 11.93 4.08
N GLU A 102 -14.33 11.80 3.12
CA GLU A 102 -13.99 10.56 2.44
C GLU A 102 -12.47 10.50 2.29
N PHE A 103 -11.89 9.34 2.56
CA PHE A 103 -10.49 9.06 2.27
C PHE A 103 -10.30 7.59 1.91
N SER A 104 -9.24 7.31 1.15
CA SER A 104 -8.79 5.94 0.89
C SER A 104 -7.73 5.49 1.91
N GLU A 105 -7.81 4.24 2.31
CA GLU A 105 -6.75 3.55 3.06
C GLU A 105 -6.29 2.33 2.26
N LEU A 106 -5.00 2.28 1.96
CA LEU A 106 -4.35 1.09 1.42
C LEU A 106 -3.85 0.25 2.58
N THR A 107 -4.13 -1.05 2.57
CA THR A 107 -3.74 -1.96 3.64
C THR A 107 -3.14 -3.25 3.11
N ILE A 108 -2.20 -3.80 3.87
CA ILE A 108 -1.58 -5.10 3.64
C ILE A 108 -1.81 -5.94 4.88
N HIS A 109 -2.46 -7.08 4.73
CA HIS A 109 -2.66 -8.08 5.77
C HIS A 109 -1.85 -9.32 5.47
N GLU A 110 -0.93 -9.68 6.36
CA GLU A 110 -0.26 -10.97 6.33
C GLU A 110 -0.93 -11.94 7.30
N TYR A 111 -1.14 -13.17 6.83
CA TYR A 111 -1.81 -14.22 7.58
C TYR A 111 -0.83 -15.29 8.03
N LYS A 112 -0.97 -15.70 9.29
CA LYS A 112 -0.26 -16.83 9.89
C LYS A 112 -1.26 -17.68 10.66
N ASP A 113 -1.23 -19.00 10.43
CA ASP A 113 -2.14 -19.95 11.09
C ASP A 113 -3.64 -19.59 10.92
N GLY A 114 -4.00 -19.06 9.74
CA GLY A 114 -5.37 -18.61 9.43
C GLY A 114 -5.82 -17.35 10.16
N LYS A 115 -4.89 -16.62 10.79
CA LYS A 115 -5.15 -15.39 11.55
C LYS A 115 -4.33 -14.23 11.02
N THR A 116 -4.85 -13.01 11.13
CA THR A 116 -4.12 -11.80 10.77
C THR A 116 -2.94 -11.62 11.72
N PHE A 117 -1.73 -11.68 11.19
CA PHE A 117 -0.46 -11.61 11.92
C PHE A 117 0.19 -10.24 11.83
N ARG A 118 0.12 -9.60 10.66
CA ARG A 118 0.65 -8.26 10.45
C ARG A 118 -0.33 -7.43 9.63
N ILE A 119 -0.51 -6.17 10.02
CA ILE A 119 -1.32 -5.18 9.31
C ILE A 119 -0.41 -3.98 9.02
N LEU A 120 -0.25 -3.63 7.76
CA LEU A 120 0.35 -2.36 7.34
C LEU A 120 -0.76 -1.51 6.73
N THR A 121 -0.78 -0.21 7.02
CA THR A 121 -1.74 0.73 6.44
C THR A 121 -1.03 1.95 5.87
N ALA A 122 -1.60 2.60 4.86
CA ALA A 122 -1.26 3.94 4.43
C ALA A 122 -2.58 4.69 4.21
N THR A 123 -2.73 5.84 4.86
CA THR A 123 -3.99 6.60 4.89
C THR A 123 -3.83 7.90 4.10
N GLU A 124 -4.82 8.23 3.26
CA GLU A 124 -4.83 9.44 2.44
C GLU A 124 -5.09 10.69 3.28
N LYS A 125 -4.06 11.16 3.99
CA LYS A 125 -4.20 12.29 4.90
C LYS A 125 -4.46 13.61 4.20
N GLU A 126 -4.00 13.82 2.96
CA GLU A 126 -4.31 15.04 2.19
C GLU A 126 -5.81 15.21 1.95
N ALA A 127 -6.53 14.12 1.67
CA ALA A 127 -7.97 14.14 1.58
C ALA A 127 -8.58 14.61 2.92
N ILE A 128 -8.03 14.17 4.04
CA ILE A 128 -8.48 14.57 5.38
C ILE A 128 -8.11 16.04 5.70
N LYS A 129 -6.89 16.50 5.36
CA LYS A 129 -6.35 17.84 5.70
C LYS A 129 -7.26 18.98 5.21
N ASN A 130 -7.83 18.85 4.02
CA ASN A 130 -8.73 19.86 3.46
C ASN A 130 -10.12 19.90 4.13
N GLN A 131 -10.39 18.95 5.04
CA GLN A 131 -11.72 18.68 5.58
C GLN A 131 -11.77 18.82 7.11
N VAL A 132 -10.63 19.14 7.75
CA VAL A 132 -10.46 19.19 9.20
C VAL A 132 -9.58 20.39 9.61
N GLU A 133 -9.74 20.91 10.83
CA GLU A 133 -9.03 22.14 11.25
C GLU A 133 -7.53 21.95 11.51
N SER A 134 -7.12 20.74 11.94
CA SER A 134 -5.72 20.39 12.19
C SER A 134 -5.55 18.87 12.23
N LEU A 135 -4.41 18.36 11.74
CA LEU A 135 -3.99 16.97 11.90
C LEU A 135 -2.77 16.92 12.82
N PRO A 136 -2.81 16.26 13.98
CA PRO A 136 -1.60 15.98 14.73
C PRO A 136 -0.90 14.75 14.14
N ARG A 137 0.39 14.64 14.47
CA ARG A 137 1.21 13.50 14.06
C ARG A 137 0.75 12.24 14.80
N THR A 138 0.37 11.22 14.05
CA THR A 138 0.27 9.84 14.57
C THR A 138 1.66 9.29 14.88
N PRO A 139 1.81 8.41 15.90
CA PRO A 139 3.09 7.79 16.21
C PRO A 139 3.72 7.15 14.96
N PHE A 140 4.96 7.52 14.68
CA PHE A 140 5.73 7.02 13.54
C PHE A 140 5.95 5.51 13.65
N ASP A 141 5.86 4.83 12.53
CA ASP A 141 6.17 3.42 12.42
C ASP A 141 7.70 3.25 12.27
N THR A 142 8.40 2.97 13.36
CA THR A 142 9.86 2.69 13.36
C THR A 142 10.16 1.21 13.05
N GLY A 143 9.20 0.45 12.53
CA GLY A 143 9.22 -1.01 12.46
C GLY A 143 10.38 -1.69 11.77
N TYR A 144 11.02 -0.99 10.83
CA TYR A 144 12.21 -1.47 10.13
C TYR A 144 13.53 -1.01 10.79
N GLY A 145 13.46 -0.45 12.00
CA GLY A 145 14.61 0.04 12.75
C GLY A 145 15.05 1.45 12.37
N TYR A 146 14.24 2.18 11.60
CA TYR A 146 14.52 3.58 11.25
C TYR A 146 14.31 4.50 12.45
N ASP A 147 15.23 5.44 12.62
CA ASP A 147 15.02 6.58 13.50
C ASP A 147 13.88 7.45 12.96
N LEU A 148 13.29 8.29 13.83
CA LEU A 148 12.30 9.27 13.39
C LEU A 148 12.94 10.19 12.34
N PRO A 149 12.58 10.11 11.05
CA PRO A 149 13.12 11.02 10.05
C PRO A 149 12.71 12.45 10.40
N GLU A 150 13.58 13.42 10.07
CA GLU A 150 13.08 14.75 9.75
C GLU A 150 12.10 14.57 8.58
N GLN A 151 10.89 15.09 8.72
CA GLN A 151 9.84 14.88 7.73
C GLN A 151 10.35 15.34 6.36
N THR A 152 10.53 14.39 5.44
CA THR A 152 10.80 14.78 4.06
C THR A 152 9.49 15.34 3.50
N ALA A 153 9.46 16.65 3.29
CA ALA A 153 8.37 17.31 2.60
C ALA A 153 8.41 16.97 1.11
N GLY A 154 7.24 16.96 0.46
CA GLY A 154 7.14 16.73 -0.98
C GLY A 154 7.36 15.27 -1.37
N LEU A 155 6.99 14.34 -0.49
CA LEU A 155 7.18 12.91 -0.74
C LEU A 155 6.39 12.44 -1.97
N LYS A 156 5.25 13.06 -2.25
CA LYS A 156 4.46 12.81 -3.46
C LYS A 156 5.24 13.17 -4.71
N GLU A 157 5.78 14.39 -4.78
CA GLU A 157 6.53 14.90 -5.93
C GLU A 157 7.80 14.08 -6.16
N ARG A 158 8.49 13.69 -5.09
CA ARG A 158 9.68 12.83 -5.18
C ARG A 158 9.36 11.44 -5.73
N PHE A 159 8.29 10.81 -5.22
CA PHE A 159 7.85 9.51 -5.72
C PHE A 159 7.40 9.57 -7.18
N THR A 160 6.60 10.57 -7.57
CA THR A 160 6.16 10.69 -8.97
C THR A 160 7.33 11.00 -9.90
N SER A 161 8.29 11.83 -9.47
CA SER A 161 9.52 12.12 -10.24
C SER A 161 10.38 10.87 -10.43
N PHE A 162 10.49 10.02 -9.39
CA PHE A 162 11.16 8.73 -9.48
C PHE A 162 10.54 7.83 -10.55
N ILE A 163 9.20 7.70 -10.54
CA ILE A 163 8.46 6.89 -11.52
C ILE A 163 8.58 7.47 -12.93
N GLU A 164 8.47 8.79 -13.08
CA GLU A 164 8.66 9.45 -14.36
C GLU A 164 10.08 9.26 -14.92
N GLY A 165 11.10 9.37 -14.07
CA GLY A 165 12.47 9.16 -14.48
C GLY A 165 12.73 7.72 -14.91
N ILE A 166 12.16 6.73 -14.21
CA ILE A 166 12.20 5.33 -14.65
C ILE A 166 11.48 5.14 -16.00
N THR A 167 10.34 5.77 -16.24
CA THR A 167 9.61 5.56 -17.51
C THR A 167 10.21 6.33 -18.69
N LYS A 168 10.88 7.47 -18.45
CA LYS A 168 11.46 8.36 -19.48
C LYS A 168 12.95 8.13 -19.77
N GLY A 169 13.53 7.04 -19.27
CA GLY A 169 14.93 6.69 -19.59
C GLY A 169 15.99 7.21 -18.61
N ASN A 170 15.61 7.94 -17.55
CA ASN A 170 16.55 8.46 -16.55
C ASN A 170 16.73 7.52 -15.34
N VAL A 171 16.75 6.21 -15.59
CA VAL A 171 16.73 5.17 -14.54
C VAL A 171 17.82 5.37 -13.49
N LYS A 172 19.06 5.61 -13.93
CA LYS A 172 20.21 5.66 -13.03
C LYS A 172 20.10 6.81 -12.02
N GLU A 173 19.85 8.02 -12.50
CA GLU A 173 19.75 9.20 -11.64
C GLU A 173 18.56 9.08 -10.68
N SER A 174 17.40 8.67 -11.21
CA SER A 174 16.19 8.52 -10.39
C SER A 174 16.33 7.47 -9.30
N VAL A 175 16.95 6.32 -9.58
CA VAL A 175 17.20 5.30 -8.55
C VAL A 175 18.22 5.78 -7.52
N LEU A 176 19.29 6.48 -7.93
CA LEU A 176 20.29 7.02 -7.00
C LEU A 176 19.72 8.07 -6.06
N GLU A 177 18.76 8.87 -6.52
CA GLU A 177 18.11 9.92 -5.74
C GLU A 177 17.05 9.37 -4.77
N TYR A 178 16.26 8.39 -5.23
CA TYR A 178 15.11 7.90 -4.49
C TYR A 178 15.41 6.68 -3.61
N CYS A 179 16.27 5.76 -4.04
CA CYS A 179 16.54 4.52 -3.32
C CYS A 179 17.75 4.62 -2.40
N ALA A 180 17.63 4.01 -1.21
CA ALA A 180 18.78 3.77 -0.35
C ALA A 180 19.79 2.83 -1.04
N PRO A 181 21.07 2.81 -0.63
CA PRO A 181 22.07 1.89 -1.18
C PRO A 181 21.60 0.44 -1.21
N ASP A 182 20.84 0.06 -0.20
CA ASP A 182 20.21 -1.24 -0.06
C ASP A 182 18.72 -1.08 0.22
N VAL A 183 17.89 -1.82 -0.51
CA VAL A 183 16.43 -1.83 -0.34
C VAL A 183 15.97 -3.24 0.02
N VAL A 184 15.13 -3.35 1.06
CA VAL A 184 14.52 -4.63 1.44
C VAL A 184 13.18 -4.78 0.71
N PHE A 185 13.04 -5.85 -0.08
CA PHE A 185 11.82 -6.23 -0.78
C PHE A 185 11.07 -7.29 0.04
N ASN A 186 9.79 -7.00 0.32
CA ASN A 186 8.85 -7.87 1.02
C ASN A 186 9.36 -8.39 2.39
N GLY A 187 10.26 -7.64 3.02
CA GLY A 187 10.88 -8.01 4.29
C GLY A 187 11.86 -9.19 4.21
N ILE A 188 12.18 -9.69 3.02
CA ILE A 188 12.96 -10.92 2.82
C ILE A 188 14.21 -10.65 2.02
N GLN A 189 14.07 -10.04 0.84
CA GLN A 189 15.16 -9.93 -0.12
C GLN A 189 15.82 -8.56 -0.03
N LYS A 190 17.11 -8.52 0.27
CA LYS A 190 17.90 -7.29 0.18
C LYS A 190 18.42 -7.14 -1.25
N ILE A 191 18.13 -6.02 -1.90
CA ILE A 191 18.55 -5.71 -3.27
C ILE A 191 19.29 -4.37 -3.26
N THR A 192 20.46 -4.32 -3.87
CA THR A 192 21.25 -3.09 -4.00
C THR A 192 20.61 -2.14 -5.00
N ARG A 193 20.80 -0.83 -4.83
CA ARG A 193 20.30 0.14 -5.83
C ARG A 193 20.92 -0.07 -7.21
N GLU A 194 22.15 -0.58 -7.30
CA GLU A 194 22.79 -0.93 -8.58
C GLU A 194 22.07 -2.09 -9.26
N GLU A 195 21.60 -3.09 -8.52
CA GLU A 195 20.75 -4.16 -9.06
C GLU A 195 19.38 -3.63 -9.50
N ILE A 196 18.78 -2.71 -8.74
CA ILE A 196 17.51 -2.06 -9.13
C ILE A 196 17.68 -1.30 -10.45
N ILE A 197 18.78 -0.55 -10.61
CA ILE A 197 19.14 0.13 -11.87
C ILE A 197 19.22 -0.89 -13.00
N GLN A 198 19.97 -1.98 -12.80
CA GLN A 198 20.18 -2.98 -13.84
C GLN A 198 18.88 -3.66 -14.27
N GLN A 199 18.01 -4.00 -13.31
CA GLN A 199 16.69 -4.58 -13.60
C GLN A 199 15.82 -3.63 -14.44
N ASN A 200 15.76 -2.34 -14.07
CA ASN A 200 15.01 -1.35 -14.83
C ASN A 200 15.58 -1.10 -16.24
N LEU A 201 16.91 -1.08 -16.39
CA LEU A 201 17.56 -0.99 -17.69
C LEU A 201 17.27 -2.20 -18.57
N THR A 202 17.22 -3.41 -18.00
CA THR A 202 16.81 -4.61 -18.74
C THR A 202 15.35 -4.53 -19.20
N ILE A 203 14.46 -3.95 -18.40
CA ILE A 203 13.07 -3.70 -18.81
C ILE A 203 13.03 -2.70 -19.97
N GLN A 204 13.75 -1.58 -19.89
CA GLN A 204 13.80 -0.56 -20.95
C GLN A 204 14.48 -1.04 -22.25
N ASP A 205 15.39 -2.01 -22.17
CA ASP A 205 15.98 -2.61 -23.38
C ASP A 205 14.97 -3.48 -24.15
N ALA A 206 14.01 -4.07 -23.42
CA ALA A 206 13.05 -5.01 -23.98
C ALA A 206 11.67 -4.39 -24.26
N LEU A 207 11.31 -3.33 -23.54
CA LEU A 207 10.02 -2.64 -23.63
C LEU A 207 10.22 -1.17 -24.03
N THR A 208 9.37 -0.67 -24.93
CA THR A 208 9.23 0.75 -25.27
C THR A 208 7.87 1.28 -24.82
N ASP A 209 7.63 2.59 -24.95
CA ASP A 209 6.40 3.26 -24.55
C ASP A 209 5.96 2.93 -23.11
N LEU A 210 6.93 2.82 -22.20
CA LEU A 210 6.67 2.51 -20.80
C LEU A 210 5.82 3.61 -20.16
N LYS A 211 4.71 3.23 -19.55
CA LYS A 211 3.80 4.13 -18.83
C LYS A 211 3.40 3.53 -17.50
N VAL A 212 3.15 4.41 -16.54
CA VAL A 212 2.59 4.07 -15.25
C VAL A 212 1.32 4.87 -15.04
N ASP A 213 0.21 4.18 -14.85
CA ASP A 213 -1.09 4.78 -14.57
C ASP A 213 -1.52 4.39 -13.15
N PHE A 214 -1.67 5.38 -12.28
CA PHE A 214 -2.07 5.17 -10.89
C PHE A 214 -3.59 5.00 -10.79
N ASP A 215 -4.03 3.85 -10.28
CA ASP A 215 -5.40 3.61 -9.83
C ASP A 215 -5.58 4.12 -8.38
N GLY A 216 -4.52 4.06 -7.57
CA GLY A 216 -4.49 4.64 -6.24
C GLY A 216 -3.10 5.14 -5.87
N LEU A 217 -3.02 6.31 -5.25
CA LEU A 217 -1.78 6.86 -4.71
C LEU A 217 -2.06 7.56 -3.38
N VAL A 218 -1.52 6.99 -2.31
CA VAL A 218 -1.66 7.46 -0.94
C VAL A 218 -0.28 7.82 -0.40
N VAL A 219 -0.09 9.08 -0.03
CA VAL A 219 1.14 9.57 0.58
C VAL A 219 0.87 9.93 2.03
N ASP A 220 1.60 9.28 2.93
CA ASP A 220 1.51 9.49 4.37
C ASP A 220 2.86 10.04 4.85
N GLU A 221 3.04 11.35 4.64
CA GLU A 221 4.28 12.05 4.97
C GLU A 221 4.64 11.94 6.45
N ASP A 222 3.65 11.90 7.34
CA ASP A 222 3.91 11.81 8.78
C ASP A 222 4.61 10.50 9.15
N HIS A 223 4.31 9.42 8.44
CA HIS A 223 4.92 8.09 8.59
C HIS A 223 5.90 7.74 7.48
N GLN A 224 6.24 8.72 6.63
CA GLN A 224 7.23 8.59 5.56
C GLN A 224 7.02 7.33 4.70
N ARG A 225 5.79 7.16 4.20
CA ARG A 225 5.43 6.03 3.33
C ARG A 225 4.54 6.43 2.18
N VAL A 226 4.67 5.70 1.08
CA VAL A 226 3.83 5.84 -0.12
C VAL A 226 3.17 4.50 -0.41
N GLY A 227 1.85 4.44 -0.30
CA GLY A 227 1.04 3.34 -0.80
C GLY A 227 0.58 3.65 -2.22
N SER A 228 0.69 2.69 -3.13
CA SER A 228 0.24 2.86 -4.51
C SER A 228 -0.35 1.58 -5.08
N ALA A 229 -1.31 1.76 -5.99
CA ALA A 229 -1.87 0.74 -6.87
C ALA A 229 -1.77 1.30 -8.29
N TYR A 230 -1.06 0.61 -9.17
CA TYR A 230 -0.77 1.15 -10.50
C TYR A 230 -0.60 0.07 -11.56
N TYR A 231 -0.94 0.45 -12.79
CA TYR A 231 -0.66 -0.32 -13.98
C TYR A 231 0.67 0.13 -14.58
N VAL A 232 1.50 -0.83 -14.97
CA VAL A 232 2.67 -0.60 -15.82
C VAL A 232 2.34 -1.17 -17.19
N THR A 233 2.42 -0.36 -18.23
CA THR A 233 2.28 -0.84 -19.62
C THR A 233 3.56 -0.60 -20.39
N GLY A 234 3.89 -1.51 -21.31
CA GLY A 234 4.99 -1.32 -22.25
C GLY A 234 4.83 -2.20 -23.49
N ARG A 235 5.33 -1.72 -24.63
CA ARG A 235 5.35 -2.48 -25.88
C ARG A 235 6.64 -3.28 -26.00
N VAL A 236 6.50 -4.58 -26.18
CA VAL A 236 7.62 -5.52 -26.30
C VAL A 236 8.32 -5.34 -27.64
N ILE A 237 9.60 -5.00 -27.63
CA ILE A 237 10.44 -4.86 -28.83
C ILE A 237 11.49 -5.98 -28.95
N LYS A 238 11.81 -6.64 -27.84
CA LYS A 238 12.64 -7.84 -27.76
C LYS A 238 11.96 -8.87 -26.87
N PRO A 239 12.21 -10.19 -27.04
CA PRO A 239 11.65 -11.20 -26.15
C PRO A 239 11.84 -10.83 -24.68
N PHE A 240 10.74 -10.74 -23.95
CA PHE A 240 10.71 -10.33 -22.53
C PHE A 240 9.84 -11.32 -21.77
N LYS A 241 10.44 -12.08 -20.85
CA LYS A 241 9.76 -13.22 -20.19
C LYS A 241 9.16 -14.16 -21.26
N SER A 242 7.85 -14.40 -21.20
CA SER A 242 7.10 -15.20 -22.19
C SER A 242 6.45 -14.35 -23.29
N TYR A 243 6.68 -13.04 -23.34
CA TYR A 243 6.07 -12.14 -24.30
C TYR A 243 6.93 -11.97 -25.56
N LEU A 244 6.26 -11.93 -26.71
CA LEU A 244 6.84 -11.79 -28.03
C LEU A 244 6.86 -10.33 -28.49
N PRO A 245 7.82 -9.94 -29.35
CA PRO A 245 7.83 -8.63 -29.96
C PRO A 245 6.49 -8.25 -30.62
N GLY A 246 6.06 -7.00 -30.43
CA GLY A 246 4.80 -6.46 -30.92
C GLY A 246 3.67 -6.48 -29.89
N GLN A 247 3.73 -7.35 -28.87
CA GLN A 247 2.73 -7.39 -27.80
C GLN A 247 2.84 -6.18 -26.87
N ILE A 248 1.72 -5.77 -26.28
CA ILE A 248 1.69 -4.82 -25.17
C ILE A 248 1.52 -5.62 -23.89
N VAL A 249 2.45 -5.51 -22.95
CA VAL A 249 2.32 -6.10 -21.62
C VAL A 249 1.71 -5.06 -20.68
N GLN A 250 0.79 -5.49 -19.82
CA GLN A 250 0.25 -4.73 -18.71
C GLN A 250 0.45 -5.52 -17.42
N GLN A 251 1.05 -4.89 -16.42
CA GLN A 251 1.20 -5.43 -15.08
C GLN A 251 0.46 -4.54 -14.08
N TYR A 252 -0.43 -5.10 -13.27
CA TYR A 252 -1.08 -4.38 -12.18
C TYR A 252 -0.40 -4.71 -10.85
N THR A 253 0.03 -3.69 -10.12
CA THR A 253 0.87 -3.82 -8.92
C THR A 253 0.33 -2.99 -7.78
N TYR A 254 0.33 -3.56 -6.58
CA TYR A 254 0.22 -2.81 -5.33
C TYR A 254 1.59 -2.73 -4.66
N ALA A 255 1.97 -1.56 -4.19
CA ALA A 255 3.23 -1.37 -3.49
C ALA A 255 3.10 -0.38 -2.33
N MET A 256 3.80 -0.66 -1.24
CA MET A 256 4.01 0.26 -0.13
C MET A 256 5.50 0.49 0.06
N HIS A 257 5.92 1.74 -0.12
CA HIS A 257 7.27 2.23 0.02
C HIS A 257 7.45 2.80 1.42
N PHE A 258 8.51 2.39 2.12
CA PHE A 258 8.91 2.93 3.41
C PHE A 258 10.20 3.70 3.24
N ILE A 259 10.16 4.97 3.60
CA ILE A 259 11.27 5.90 3.47
C ILE A 259 12.02 5.95 4.81
N ASN A 260 13.35 5.79 4.74
CA ASN A 260 14.24 5.78 5.90
C ASN A 260 14.53 7.21 6.41
N GLU A 261 15.36 7.30 7.45
CA GLU A 261 15.83 8.54 8.08
C GLU A 261 16.50 9.53 7.11
N ASP A 262 17.16 9.02 6.07
CA ASP A 262 17.83 9.83 5.02
C ASP A 262 16.85 10.31 3.93
N GLY A 263 15.56 10.04 4.07
CA GLY A 263 14.57 10.36 3.06
C GLY A 263 14.65 9.47 1.82
N GLN A 264 15.22 8.27 1.91
CA GLN A 264 15.38 7.34 0.79
C GLN A 264 14.51 6.08 0.97
N LEU A 265 14.08 5.45 -0.13
CA LEU A 265 13.38 4.17 -0.10
C LEU A 265 14.29 3.11 0.49
N GLY A 266 13.95 2.62 1.69
CA GLY A 266 14.70 1.56 2.38
C GLY A 266 13.96 0.22 2.39
N VAL A 267 12.63 0.22 2.36
CA VAL A 267 11.83 -1.01 2.23
C VAL A 267 10.70 -0.81 1.24
N ILE A 268 10.44 -1.83 0.43
CA ILE A 268 9.23 -1.94 -0.38
C ILE A 268 8.51 -3.24 -0.04
N THR A 269 7.20 -3.15 0.19
CA THR A 269 6.31 -4.31 0.22
C THR A 269 5.38 -4.23 -0.98
N SER A 270 5.46 -5.18 -1.90
CA SER A 270 4.68 -5.16 -3.14
C SER A 270 4.21 -6.53 -3.56
N VAL A 271 3.11 -6.53 -4.31
CA VAL A 271 2.51 -7.70 -4.94
C VAL A 271 2.01 -7.35 -6.33
N VAL A 272 2.26 -8.26 -7.25
CA VAL A 272 1.73 -8.21 -8.62
C VAL A 272 0.38 -8.94 -8.62
N GLU A 273 -0.67 -8.21 -8.95
CA GLU A 273 -2.05 -8.71 -9.07
C GLU A 273 -2.21 -9.53 -10.35
N SER A 274 -1.80 -8.93 -11.48
CA SER A 274 -1.83 -9.58 -12.78
C SER A 274 -0.70 -9.08 -13.66
N GLU A 275 -0.28 -9.95 -14.58
CA GLU A 275 0.59 -9.62 -15.71
C GLU A 275 0.04 -10.31 -16.95
N LYS A 276 -0.30 -9.54 -17.98
CA LYS A 276 -0.99 -10.06 -19.18
C LYS A 276 -0.58 -9.28 -20.43
N ALA A 277 -0.75 -9.92 -21.58
CA ALA A 277 -0.75 -9.21 -22.85
C ALA A 277 -2.13 -8.56 -23.06
N ILE A 278 -2.15 -7.34 -23.59
CA ILE A 278 -3.38 -6.60 -23.91
C ILE A 278 -3.38 -6.18 -25.38
N GLU A 279 -4.58 -5.90 -25.89
CA GLU A 279 -4.77 -5.27 -27.20
C GLU A 279 -4.51 -3.76 -27.11
N GLU A 280 -4.06 -3.17 -28.22
CA GLU A 280 -3.85 -1.74 -28.35
C GLU A 280 -5.18 -0.98 -28.20
N GLY A 281 -5.18 0.07 -27.37
CA GLY A 281 -6.39 0.83 -27.01
C GLY A 281 -7.09 0.37 -25.73
N ASN A 282 -6.69 -0.76 -25.13
CA ASN A 282 -7.20 -1.25 -23.84
C ASN A 282 -6.29 -0.92 -22.66
N GLU A 283 -5.36 0.03 -22.81
CA GLU A 283 -4.37 0.36 -21.77
C GLU A 283 -5.01 0.93 -20.48
N ALA A 284 -6.24 1.46 -20.57
CA ALA A 284 -6.97 2.10 -19.46
C ALA A 284 -8.39 1.55 -19.21
N ALA A 285 -8.77 0.41 -19.81
CA ALA A 285 -10.10 -0.16 -19.59
C ALA A 285 -10.19 -0.85 -18.22
N HIS A 286 -10.88 -0.20 -17.27
CA HIS A 286 -11.20 -0.69 -15.93
C HIS A 286 -12.45 -1.58 -15.92
#